data_AF-A0A9K3M6U7-F1
#
_entry.id   AF-A0A9K3M6U7-F1
#
_cell.length_a   1.000
_cell.length_b   1.000
_cell.length_c   1.000
_cell.angle_alpha   90.00
_cell.angle_beta   90.00
_cell.angle_gamma   90.00
#
_symmetry.space_group_name_H-M   'P 1'
#
loop_
_entity.id
_entity.type
_entity.pdbx_description
1 polymer ?
#
loop_
_entity_poly.entity_id
_entity_poly.type
_entity_poly.pdbx_seq_one_letter_code
_entity_poly.pdbx_strand_id
1 'polypeptide(L)'
;MDTSILFAGRKEGPKQQQQQQQQQQQQQLESTQQQEQLVSYNRDEEYRDAQRAAVEAISIGRETLETAVRQGEQLQNAENLADETEYKLDKANRLLKGMTWAGWLSNKFSRDVEPPTYNADGTISRETRSILGPPKVYEEVPKSCSGAAQAIQNYHANLQVLEDCETDEQIATCKLICDNMHEHAVKEVDTVRNKSDVIDAVSKNFAARLQSDIETLRGRQLALQQMRRGLTGTETPVEKVDKVKLFSDSKQNTNQAAHTSPLDQIKMQQEEHLDSMAKHLQELGSLAGHLNLSLAKHSETLDSLDEKNDSMLFKTKMVTRRADRLIQKKAWVQEKAEFVMTAWIQHQSSGKYLSVAPNNDSTLVLSSVLNERCIFGVWKRKSVYGLQNQYNRRWAGQSLLGQLTCTANSFGRREEWDMDDGFSDTTLVVASAGWGHGGYLLLDDKNPTLPIIGGGTLEDKKKAPKWTMKAFEKK
;
A
#
# COMPACT_ATOMS: atom_id res chain seq x y z
N MET A 1 75.16 -50.46 -28.58
CA MET A 1 75.70 -51.15 -29.77
C MET A 1 75.82 -50.09 -30.83
N ASP A 2 77.03 -49.60 -31.06
CA ASP A 2 77.30 -48.56 -32.05
C ASP A 2 77.44 -49.15 -33.44
N THR A 3 76.78 -48.52 -34.41
CA THR A 3 77.03 -48.74 -35.85
C THR A 3 77.36 -47.40 -36.50
N SER A 4 78.64 -47.02 -36.42
CA SER A 4 79.20 -45.85 -37.08
C SER A 4 79.35 -46.12 -38.58
N ILE A 5 78.53 -45.51 -39.42
CA ILE A 5 78.65 -45.59 -40.89
C ILE A 5 79.52 -44.42 -41.39
N LEU A 6 80.69 -44.74 -41.94
CA LEU A 6 81.55 -43.79 -42.64
C LEU A 6 80.89 -43.33 -43.95
N PHE A 7 80.68 -42.03 -44.11
CA PHE A 7 80.33 -41.41 -45.39
C PHE A 7 81.53 -40.67 -45.97
N ALA A 8 81.85 -40.96 -47.25
CA ALA A 8 82.99 -40.35 -47.94
C ALA A 8 82.67 -38.92 -48.39
N GLY A 9 83.45 -37.95 -47.92
CA GLY A 9 83.28 -36.53 -48.27
C GLY A 9 83.70 -36.22 -49.71
N ARG A 10 82.72 -35.92 -50.56
CA ARG A 10 82.93 -35.37 -51.90
C ARG A 10 83.21 -33.87 -51.77
N LYS A 11 84.38 -33.39 -52.21
CA LYS A 11 84.69 -31.94 -52.21
C LYS A 11 83.91 -31.23 -53.30
N GLU A 12 82.79 -30.62 -52.93
CA GLU A 12 82.05 -29.70 -53.80
C GLU A 12 82.77 -28.35 -53.94
N GLY A 13 82.64 -27.71 -55.10
CA GLY A 13 83.39 -26.50 -55.44
C GLY A 13 82.82 -25.22 -54.79
N PRO A 14 83.64 -24.17 -54.58
CA PRO A 14 83.23 -22.95 -53.86
C PRO A 14 82.05 -22.19 -54.49
N LYS A 15 81.70 -22.46 -55.76
CA LYS A 15 80.49 -21.91 -56.40
C LYS A 15 79.19 -22.59 -55.96
N GLN A 16 79.20 -23.89 -55.64
CA GLN A 16 78.02 -24.58 -55.11
C GLN A 16 77.69 -24.07 -53.70
N GLN A 17 78.71 -23.88 -52.86
CA GLN A 17 78.53 -23.45 -51.47
C GLN A 17 77.90 -22.05 -51.37
N GLN A 18 78.30 -21.10 -52.23
CA GLN A 18 77.73 -19.76 -52.25
C GLN A 18 76.29 -19.73 -52.79
N GLN A 19 75.97 -20.57 -53.79
CA GLN A 19 74.61 -20.70 -54.32
C GLN A 19 73.67 -21.35 -53.30
N GLN A 20 74.15 -22.38 -52.58
CA GLN A 20 73.40 -23.04 -51.50
C GLN A 20 73.12 -22.08 -50.32
N GLN A 21 74.05 -21.18 -50.01
CA GLN A 21 73.89 -20.18 -48.94
C GLN A 21 72.87 -19.08 -49.31
N GLN A 22 72.83 -18.63 -50.58
CA GLN A 22 71.76 -17.76 -51.07
C GLN A 22 70.39 -18.45 -51.04
N GLN A 23 70.33 -19.73 -51.40
CA GLN A 23 69.09 -20.50 -51.40
C GLN A 23 68.53 -20.69 -49.97
N GLN A 24 69.40 -20.89 -48.98
CA GLN A 24 69.01 -20.92 -47.57
C GLN A 24 68.50 -19.55 -47.06
N GLN A 25 69.11 -18.44 -47.47
CA GLN A 25 68.61 -17.10 -47.11
C GLN A 25 67.23 -16.81 -47.72
N GLN A 26 66.99 -17.20 -48.99
CA GLN A 26 65.66 -17.06 -49.60
C GLN A 26 64.61 -17.90 -48.87
N GLN A 27 64.91 -19.16 -48.54
CA GLN A 27 63.98 -20.03 -47.80
C GLN A 27 63.66 -19.48 -46.40
N GLN A 28 64.64 -18.91 -45.70
CA GLN A 28 64.40 -18.26 -44.40
C GLN A 28 63.52 -17.01 -44.52
N LEU A 29 63.73 -16.18 -45.54
CA LEU A 29 62.89 -15.01 -45.82
C LEU A 29 61.46 -15.41 -46.17
N GLU A 30 61.27 -16.41 -47.04
CA GLU A 30 59.94 -16.94 -47.39
C GLU A 30 59.23 -17.55 -46.17
N SER A 31 59.92 -18.34 -45.34
CA SER A 31 59.32 -18.91 -44.13
C SER A 31 58.92 -17.83 -43.12
N THR A 32 59.71 -16.75 -42.99
CA THR A 32 59.39 -15.64 -42.09
C THR A 32 58.16 -14.88 -42.59
N GLN A 33 58.09 -14.58 -43.89
CA GLN A 33 56.93 -13.91 -44.48
C GLN A 33 55.65 -14.75 -44.38
N GLN A 34 55.71 -16.06 -44.59
CA GLN A 34 54.56 -16.95 -44.42
C GLN A 34 54.10 -17.02 -42.96
N GLN A 35 55.03 -17.03 -42.01
CA GLN A 35 54.70 -17.05 -40.58
C GLN A 35 54.09 -15.71 -40.12
N GLU A 36 54.60 -14.57 -40.60
CA GLU A 36 54.01 -13.25 -40.36
C GLU A 36 52.60 -13.13 -40.98
N GLN A 37 52.38 -13.66 -42.18
CA GLN A 37 51.06 -13.69 -42.82
C GLN A 37 50.04 -14.55 -42.05
N LEU A 38 50.45 -15.72 -41.56
CA LEU A 38 49.57 -16.58 -40.75
C LEU A 38 49.21 -15.95 -39.40
N VAL A 39 50.17 -15.29 -38.72
CA VAL A 39 49.92 -14.58 -37.46
C VAL A 39 49.05 -13.34 -37.67
N SER A 40 49.21 -12.65 -38.81
CA SER A 40 48.33 -11.55 -39.22
C SER A 40 46.89 -12.02 -39.42
N TYR A 41 46.69 -13.08 -40.22
CA TYR A 41 45.36 -13.60 -40.56
C TYR A 41 44.54 -14.00 -39.32
N ASN A 42 45.17 -14.68 -38.36
CA ASN A 42 44.50 -15.16 -37.15
C ASN A 42 44.02 -13.99 -36.24
N ARG A 43 44.76 -12.87 -36.19
CA ARG A 43 44.36 -11.71 -35.37
C ARG A 43 43.15 -10.98 -35.93
N ASP A 44 43.07 -10.83 -37.25
CA ASP A 44 41.92 -10.18 -37.90
C ASP A 44 40.61 -10.96 -37.69
N GLU A 45 40.70 -12.30 -37.61
CA GLU A 45 39.57 -13.17 -37.29
C GLU A 45 39.15 -13.03 -35.82
N GLU A 46 40.10 -13.14 -34.87
CA GLU A 46 39.87 -12.89 -33.43
C GLU A 46 39.24 -11.49 -33.18
N TYR A 47 39.74 -10.46 -33.86
CA TYR A 47 39.22 -9.09 -33.73
C TYR A 47 37.78 -8.95 -34.22
N ARG A 48 37.43 -9.58 -35.33
CA ARG A 48 36.06 -9.59 -35.88
C ARG A 48 35.10 -10.37 -35.00
N ASP A 49 35.52 -11.50 -34.45
CA ASP A 49 34.68 -12.31 -33.57
C ASP A 49 34.45 -11.63 -32.21
N ALA A 50 35.48 -10.98 -31.65
CA ALA A 50 35.33 -10.14 -30.47
C ALA A 50 34.36 -8.95 -30.71
N GLN A 51 34.45 -8.30 -31.87
CA GLN A 51 33.49 -7.24 -32.26
C GLN A 51 32.07 -7.79 -32.46
N ARG A 52 31.91 -8.96 -33.11
CA ARG A 52 30.61 -9.61 -33.30
C ARG A 52 29.96 -9.94 -31.96
N ALA A 53 30.69 -10.57 -31.04
CA ALA A 53 30.21 -10.91 -29.70
C ALA A 53 29.83 -9.66 -28.88
N ALA A 54 30.60 -8.57 -28.99
CA ALA A 54 30.27 -7.30 -28.32
C ALA A 54 28.98 -6.67 -28.88
N VAL A 55 28.80 -6.66 -30.20
CA VAL A 55 27.59 -6.14 -30.86
C VAL A 55 26.36 -7.00 -30.54
N GLU A 56 26.52 -8.32 -30.51
CA GLU A 56 25.46 -9.26 -30.11
C GLU A 56 25.05 -9.06 -28.65
N ALA A 57 26.01 -8.92 -27.72
CA ALA A 57 25.75 -8.63 -26.32
C ALA A 57 25.01 -7.28 -26.12
N ILE A 58 25.38 -6.24 -26.88
CA ILE A 58 24.66 -4.96 -26.88
C ILE A 58 23.24 -5.12 -27.43
N SER A 59 23.04 -5.89 -28.51
CA SER A 59 21.73 -6.16 -29.09
C SER A 59 20.79 -6.85 -28.09
N ILE A 60 21.28 -7.91 -27.44
CA ILE A 60 20.55 -8.64 -26.39
C ILE A 60 20.29 -7.72 -25.19
N GLY A 61 21.27 -6.89 -24.79
CA GLY A 61 21.11 -5.92 -23.70
C GLY A 61 20.02 -4.88 -23.97
N ARG A 62 19.93 -4.38 -25.21
CA ARG A 62 18.89 -3.45 -25.65
C ARG A 62 17.50 -4.11 -25.67
N GLU A 63 17.37 -5.32 -26.21
CA GLU A 63 16.10 -6.08 -26.21
C GLU A 63 15.62 -6.43 -24.79
N THR A 64 16.56 -6.81 -23.92
CA THR A 64 16.30 -7.05 -22.50
C THR A 64 15.82 -5.78 -21.80
N LEU A 65 16.43 -4.62 -22.09
CA LEU A 65 16.02 -3.33 -21.55
C LEU A 65 14.64 -2.89 -22.07
N GLU A 66 14.32 -3.09 -23.35
CA GLU A 66 12.98 -2.84 -23.89
C GLU A 66 11.91 -3.72 -23.21
N THR A 67 12.24 -5.00 -22.98
CA THR A 67 11.37 -5.93 -22.26
C THR A 67 11.17 -5.52 -20.80
N ALA A 68 12.23 -5.07 -20.12
CA ALA A 68 12.13 -4.53 -18.76
C ALA A 68 11.24 -3.27 -18.73
N VAL A 69 11.42 -2.31 -19.63
CA VAL A 69 10.57 -1.10 -19.70
C VAL A 69 9.10 -1.47 -19.88
N ARG A 70 8.77 -2.41 -20.77
CA ARG A 70 7.39 -2.91 -20.95
C ARG A 70 6.83 -3.58 -19.69
N GLN A 71 7.63 -4.33 -18.94
CA GLN A 71 7.22 -4.90 -17.65
C GLN A 71 6.97 -3.81 -16.60
N GLY A 72 7.79 -2.76 -16.58
CA GLY A 72 7.58 -1.59 -15.71
C GLY A 72 6.27 -0.86 -16.00
N GLU A 73 5.91 -0.68 -17.28
CA GLU A 73 4.61 -0.14 -17.68
C GLU A 73 3.44 -1.04 -17.24
N GLN A 74 3.59 -2.37 -17.33
CA GLN A 74 2.56 -3.31 -16.86
C GLN A 74 2.40 -3.26 -15.33
N LEU A 75 3.48 -3.17 -14.57
CA LEU A 75 3.45 -3.00 -13.11
C LEU A 75 2.80 -1.68 -12.71
N GLN A 76 3.13 -0.56 -13.39
CA GLN A 76 2.50 0.73 -13.10
C GLN A 76 1.00 0.71 -13.38
N ASN A 77 0.56 0.04 -14.44
CA ASN A 77 -0.86 -0.14 -14.74
C ASN A 77 -1.57 -1.03 -13.71
N ALA A 78 -0.91 -2.07 -13.20
CA ALA A 78 -1.42 -2.91 -12.12
C ALA A 78 -1.54 -2.12 -10.80
N GLU A 79 -0.57 -1.26 -10.49
CA GLU A 79 -0.61 -0.36 -9.32
C GLU A 79 -1.79 0.62 -9.42
N ASN A 80 -1.95 1.31 -10.55
CA ASN A 80 -3.06 2.23 -10.78
C ASN A 80 -4.43 1.52 -10.68
N LEU A 81 -4.52 0.26 -11.10
CA LEU A 81 -5.73 -0.55 -10.94
C LEU A 81 -5.97 -0.95 -9.47
N ALA A 82 -4.91 -1.22 -8.71
CA ALA A 82 -4.99 -1.47 -7.27
C ALA A 82 -5.51 -0.23 -6.52
N ASP A 83 -4.99 0.96 -6.83
CA ASP A 83 -5.47 2.22 -6.22
C ASP A 83 -6.93 2.54 -6.59
N GLU A 84 -7.33 2.31 -7.86
CA GLU A 84 -8.72 2.50 -8.29
C GLU A 84 -9.68 1.50 -7.62
N THR A 85 -9.25 0.27 -7.41
CA THR A 85 -10.05 -0.76 -6.73
C THR A 85 -10.09 -0.57 -5.22
N GLU A 86 -9.00 -0.12 -4.58
CA GLU A 86 -9.00 0.31 -3.18
C GLU A 86 -9.97 1.48 -2.96
N TYR A 87 -9.93 2.50 -3.83
CA TYR A 87 -10.90 3.60 -3.83
C TYR A 87 -12.35 3.11 -3.96
N LYS A 88 -12.63 2.20 -4.90
CA LYS A 88 -13.97 1.59 -5.07
C LYS A 88 -14.40 0.82 -3.82
N LEU A 89 -13.49 0.09 -3.16
CA LEU A 89 -13.77 -0.63 -1.92
C LEU A 89 -14.05 0.31 -0.74
N ASP A 90 -13.28 1.38 -0.57
CA ASP A 90 -13.51 2.37 0.49
C ASP A 90 -14.82 3.13 0.26
N LYS A 91 -15.13 3.49 -0.99
CA LYS A 91 -16.43 4.10 -1.36
C LYS A 91 -17.59 3.14 -1.13
N ALA A 92 -17.49 1.87 -1.53
CA ALA A 92 -18.51 0.85 -1.27
C ALA A 92 -18.69 0.64 0.25
N ASN A 93 -17.58 0.60 1.00
CA ASN A 93 -17.59 0.47 2.45
C ASN A 93 -18.27 1.66 3.15
N ARG A 94 -18.02 2.88 2.68
CA ARG A 94 -18.69 4.11 3.11
C ARG A 94 -20.19 4.03 2.79
N LEU A 95 -20.58 3.69 1.56
CA LEU A 95 -21.99 3.52 1.18
C LEU A 95 -22.71 2.48 2.06
N LEU A 96 -22.16 1.27 2.23
CA LEU A 96 -22.73 0.21 3.07
C LEU A 96 -22.85 0.63 4.54
N LYS A 97 -21.87 1.38 5.07
CA LYS A 97 -21.94 1.99 6.40
C LYS A 97 -23.10 2.99 6.49
N GLY A 98 -23.27 3.81 5.46
CA GLY A 98 -24.35 4.79 5.30
C GLY A 98 -25.76 4.21 5.29
N MET A 99 -25.92 2.93 4.94
CA MET A 99 -27.22 2.22 5.02
C MET A 99 -27.69 1.97 6.47
N THR A 100 -26.92 2.38 7.48
CA THR A 100 -27.29 2.33 8.90
C THR A 100 -27.20 3.73 9.50
N TRP A 101 -28.14 4.12 10.36
CA TRP A 101 -28.17 5.47 10.93
C TRP A 101 -26.84 5.89 11.61
N ALA A 102 -26.27 5.03 12.46
CA ALA A 102 -24.99 5.31 13.12
C ALA A 102 -23.81 5.38 12.12
N GLY A 103 -23.87 4.59 11.06
CA GLY A 103 -22.85 4.60 10.01
C GLY A 103 -22.97 5.81 9.08
N TRP A 104 -24.17 6.26 8.74
CA TRP A 104 -24.44 7.51 8.04
C TRP A 104 -23.90 8.71 8.82
N LEU A 105 -24.20 8.78 10.12
CA LEU A 105 -23.69 9.82 11.01
C LEU A 105 -22.15 9.80 11.02
N SER A 106 -21.54 8.63 11.21
CA SER A 106 -20.08 8.49 11.21
C SER A 106 -19.44 8.78 9.85
N ASN A 107 -20.10 8.49 8.73
CA ASN A 107 -19.62 8.89 7.39
C ASN A 107 -19.59 10.41 7.24
N LYS A 108 -20.60 11.12 7.74
CA LYS A 108 -20.67 12.57 7.59
C LYS A 108 -19.60 13.32 8.41
N PHE A 109 -19.14 12.73 9.53
CA PHE A 109 -17.95 13.19 10.26
C PHE A 109 -16.62 12.62 9.74
N SER A 110 -16.64 11.64 8.83
CA SER A 110 -15.43 11.11 8.18
C SER A 110 -15.18 11.86 6.88
N ARG A 111 -13.92 12.22 6.60
CA ARG A 111 -13.52 12.75 5.28
C ARG A 111 -14.08 11.86 4.17
N ASP A 112 -14.54 12.49 3.09
CA ASP A 112 -15.03 11.72 1.94
C ASP A 112 -13.89 10.94 1.28
N VAL A 113 -14.23 9.86 0.60
CA VAL A 113 -13.23 9.08 -0.13
C VAL A 113 -12.99 9.81 -1.44
N GLU A 114 -11.82 10.44 -1.57
CA GLU A 114 -11.39 11.13 -2.78
C GLU A 114 -10.86 10.12 -3.81
N PRO A 115 -11.16 10.30 -5.12
CA PRO A 115 -10.60 9.45 -6.17
C PRO A 115 -9.08 9.66 -6.27
N PRO A 116 -8.30 8.62 -6.64
CA PRO A 116 -6.87 8.79 -6.90
C PRO A 116 -6.66 9.75 -8.08
N THR A 117 -5.91 10.82 -7.84
CA THR A 117 -5.50 11.80 -8.85
C THR A 117 -4.13 11.47 -9.39
N TYR A 118 -4.09 10.96 -10.62
CA TYR A 118 -2.87 10.70 -11.37
C TYR A 118 -2.37 11.97 -12.04
N ASN A 119 -1.12 12.33 -11.75
CA ASN A 119 -0.38 13.36 -12.48
C ASN A 119 -0.02 12.87 -13.89
N ALA A 120 0.37 13.81 -14.77
CA ALA A 120 0.78 13.49 -16.14
C ALA A 120 2.08 12.64 -16.23
N ASP A 121 2.85 12.54 -15.14
CA ASP A 121 4.03 11.68 -15.00
C ASP A 121 3.70 10.29 -14.40
N GLY A 122 2.42 10.00 -14.15
CA GLY A 122 1.94 8.77 -13.52
C GLY A 122 2.01 8.76 -12.00
N THR A 123 2.55 9.78 -11.34
CA THR A 123 2.61 9.84 -9.88
C THR A 123 1.27 10.25 -9.26
N ILE A 124 0.97 9.77 -8.06
CA ILE A 124 -0.29 10.08 -7.37
C ILE A 124 -0.10 11.32 -6.49
N SER A 125 -0.67 12.46 -6.89
CA SER A 125 -0.68 13.66 -6.06
C SER A 125 -1.82 13.59 -5.04
N ARG A 126 -1.48 13.34 -3.77
CA ARG A 126 -2.47 13.33 -2.68
C ARG A 126 -2.78 14.75 -2.18
N GLU A 127 -3.29 15.61 -3.07
CA GLU A 127 -3.59 17.01 -2.75
C GLU A 127 -4.73 17.12 -1.71
N THR A 128 -4.37 17.48 -0.47
CA THR A 128 -5.23 17.31 0.70
C THR A 128 -6.30 18.41 0.85
N ARG A 129 -7.23 18.53 -0.09
CA ARG A 129 -8.29 19.56 -0.06
C ARG A 129 -9.42 19.20 0.90
N SER A 130 -9.28 19.63 2.16
CA SER A 130 -10.33 19.54 3.18
C SER A 130 -11.53 20.45 2.87
N ILE A 131 -12.46 19.97 2.05
CA ILE A 131 -13.68 20.71 1.64
C ILE A 131 -14.75 20.77 2.75
N LEU A 132 -14.71 19.87 3.74
CA LEU A 132 -15.72 19.72 4.81
C LEU A 132 -15.16 19.81 6.23
N GLY A 133 -13.98 20.44 6.40
CA GLY A 133 -13.51 20.81 7.73
C GLY A 133 -14.41 21.92 8.33
N PRO A 134 -14.70 21.91 9.64
CA PRO A 134 -15.30 23.06 10.29
C PRO A 134 -14.41 24.30 10.11
N PRO A 135 -14.98 25.53 10.18
CA PRO A 135 -14.21 26.75 9.96
C PRO A 135 -12.97 26.82 10.86
N LYS A 136 -11.80 27.13 10.27
CA LYS A 136 -10.51 27.32 10.99
C LYS A 136 -10.54 28.38 12.10
N VAL A 137 -11.63 29.14 12.19
CA VAL A 137 -11.95 30.13 13.22
C VAL A 137 -11.79 29.57 14.65
N TYR A 138 -11.89 28.25 14.84
CA TYR A 138 -11.73 27.59 16.13
C TYR A 138 -10.32 27.00 16.40
N GLU A 139 -9.31 27.31 15.58
CA GLU A 139 -7.91 26.87 15.82
C GLU A 139 -7.21 27.72 16.92
N GLU A 140 -7.60 29.00 17.09
CA GLU A 140 -6.98 29.94 18.05
C GLU A 140 -7.92 30.33 19.20
N VAL A 141 -8.39 29.34 19.98
CA VAL A 141 -9.39 29.54 21.04
C VAL A 141 -8.73 29.75 22.42
N PRO A 142 -9.10 30.80 23.19
CA PRO A 142 -8.70 30.94 24.60
C PRO A 142 -9.11 29.69 25.42
N LYS A 143 -8.21 29.17 26.26
CA LYS A 143 -8.43 27.90 27.00
C LYS A 143 -9.75 27.89 27.81
N SER A 144 -10.10 29.04 28.38
CA SER A 144 -11.37 29.37 29.06
C SER A 144 -12.63 29.11 28.21
N CYS A 145 -12.53 29.28 26.89
CA CYS A 145 -13.64 29.18 25.93
C CYS A 145 -13.62 27.87 25.13
N SER A 146 -12.63 26.99 25.32
CA SER A 146 -12.42 25.78 24.53
C SER A 146 -13.63 24.83 24.49
N GLY A 147 -14.28 24.59 25.63
CA GLY A 147 -15.50 23.75 25.71
C GLY A 147 -16.68 24.33 24.91
N ALA A 148 -16.91 25.64 25.02
CA ALA A 148 -17.95 26.34 24.28
C ALA A 148 -17.68 26.35 22.77
N ALA A 149 -16.43 26.62 22.35
CA ALA A 149 -16.04 26.56 20.94
C ALA A 149 -16.22 25.15 20.36
N GLN A 150 -15.81 24.10 21.08
CA GLN A 150 -16.03 22.72 20.66
C GLN A 150 -17.53 22.37 20.56
N ALA A 151 -18.36 22.84 21.50
CA ALA A 151 -19.80 22.63 21.44
C ALA A 151 -20.44 23.29 20.21
N ILE A 152 -20.00 24.51 19.86
CA ILE A 152 -20.45 25.24 18.67
C ILE A 152 -19.96 24.57 17.39
N GLN A 153 -18.70 24.12 17.36
CA GLN A 153 -18.13 23.35 16.24
C GLN A 153 -18.91 22.05 16.01
N ASN A 154 -19.28 21.35 17.08
CA ASN A 154 -20.13 20.17 17.01
C ASN A 154 -21.55 20.51 16.51
N TYR A 155 -22.14 21.62 16.96
CA TYR A 155 -23.44 22.07 16.47
C TYR A 155 -23.40 22.45 14.98
N HIS A 156 -22.39 23.22 14.55
CA HIS A 156 -22.16 23.57 13.14
C HIS A 156 -22.04 22.33 12.25
N ALA A 157 -21.24 21.34 12.67
CA ALA A 157 -21.07 20.10 11.92
C ALA A 157 -22.38 19.28 11.86
N ASN A 158 -23.15 19.20 12.94
CA ASN A 158 -24.50 18.58 12.92
C ASN A 158 -25.50 19.37 12.07
N LEU A 159 -25.35 20.67 11.94
CA LEU A 159 -26.19 21.49 11.08
C LEU A 159 -25.87 21.23 9.59
N GLN A 160 -24.59 21.14 9.22
CA GLN A 160 -24.19 20.63 7.90
C GLN A 160 -24.67 19.19 7.66
N VAL A 161 -24.71 18.33 8.70
CA VAL A 161 -25.32 16.99 8.62
C VAL A 161 -26.80 17.08 8.23
N LEU A 162 -27.56 18.01 8.84
CA LEU A 162 -28.98 18.26 8.55
C LEU A 162 -29.23 18.81 7.13
N GLU A 163 -28.31 19.61 6.59
CA GLU A 163 -28.39 20.17 5.23
C GLU A 163 -28.47 19.11 4.14
N ASP A 164 -27.70 18.03 4.29
CA ASP A 164 -27.58 16.96 3.28
C ASP A 164 -28.47 15.74 3.60
N CYS A 165 -29.39 15.83 4.56
CA CYS A 165 -30.36 14.75 4.79
C CYS A 165 -31.28 14.59 3.57
N GLU A 166 -31.37 13.40 2.98
CA GLU A 166 -32.23 13.19 1.80
C GLU A 166 -33.66 12.79 2.20
N THR A 167 -33.83 12.08 3.31
CA THR A 167 -35.11 11.48 3.72
C THR A 167 -35.72 12.18 4.93
N ASP A 168 -37.05 12.22 5.02
CA ASP A 168 -37.76 12.86 6.14
C ASP A 168 -37.42 12.25 7.52
N GLU A 169 -37.16 10.94 7.58
CA GLU A 169 -36.72 10.27 8.81
C GLU A 169 -35.32 10.73 9.27
N GLN A 170 -34.38 10.90 8.34
CA GLN A 170 -33.07 11.50 8.62
C GLN A 170 -33.22 12.96 9.06
N ILE A 171 -34.04 13.75 8.36
CA ILE A 171 -34.29 15.17 8.69
C ILE A 171 -34.87 15.30 10.10
N ALA A 172 -35.90 14.52 10.44
CA ALA A 172 -36.54 14.54 11.76
C ALA A 172 -35.55 14.16 12.88
N THR A 173 -34.75 13.12 12.66
CA THR A 173 -33.76 12.66 13.65
C THR A 173 -32.63 13.67 13.81
N CYS A 174 -32.11 14.22 12.71
CA CYS A 174 -31.00 15.18 12.75
C CYS A 174 -31.44 16.55 13.26
N LYS A 175 -32.70 16.93 13.05
CA LYS A 175 -33.29 18.10 13.69
C LYS A 175 -33.26 17.95 15.22
N LEU A 176 -33.69 16.80 15.77
CA LEU A 176 -33.64 16.54 17.21
C LEU A 176 -32.20 16.60 17.76
N ILE A 177 -31.22 16.06 17.01
CA ILE A 177 -29.79 16.17 17.38
C ILE A 177 -29.34 17.63 17.35
N CYS A 178 -29.68 18.40 16.31
CA CYS A 178 -29.34 19.81 16.20
C CYS A 178 -29.97 20.65 17.31
N ASP A 179 -31.21 20.37 17.70
CA ASP A 179 -31.89 21.04 18.81
C ASP A 179 -31.17 20.76 20.14
N ASN A 180 -30.82 19.49 20.43
CA ASN A 180 -30.03 19.13 21.62
C ASN A 180 -28.60 19.74 21.60
N MET A 181 -27.95 19.80 20.44
CA MET A 181 -26.62 20.41 20.29
C MET A 181 -26.66 21.94 20.44
N HIS A 182 -27.74 22.58 19.99
CA HIS A 182 -27.97 24.01 20.21
C HIS A 182 -28.11 24.32 21.71
N GLU A 183 -28.97 23.59 22.43
CA GLU A 183 -29.13 23.73 23.88
C GLU A 183 -27.81 23.53 24.65
N HIS A 184 -27.02 22.52 24.25
CA HIS A 184 -25.70 22.28 24.82
C HIS A 184 -24.71 23.41 24.54
N ALA A 185 -24.67 23.94 23.31
CA ALA A 185 -23.79 25.05 22.94
C ALA A 185 -24.14 26.34 23.69
N VAL A 186 -25.43 26.67 23.83
CA VAL A 186 -25.90 27.82 24.63
C VAL A 186 -25.45 27.69 26.08
N LYS A 187 -25.67 26.51 26.69
CA LYS A 187 -25.29 26.25 28.08
C LYS A 187 -23.78 26.39 28.34
N GLU A 188 -22.94 25.96 27.42
CA GLU A 188 -21.48 26.12 27.55
C GLU A 188 -21.05 27.58 27.40
N VAL A 189 -21.64 28.35 26.45
CA VAL A 189 -21.38 29.80 26.33
C VAL A 189 -21.84 30.56 27.57
N ASP A 190 -23.02 30.26 28.10
CA ASP A 190 -23.51 30.84 29.36
C ASP A 190 -22.61 30.48 30.55
N THR A 191 -22.04 29.27 30.57
CA THR A 191 -21.09 28.85 31.60
C THR A 191 -19.78 29.64 31.54
N VAL A 192 -19.31 30.04 30.35
CA VAL A 192 -18.18 30.96 30.19
C VAL A 192 -18.58 32.38 30.61
N ARG A 193 -19.73 32.88 30.16
CA ARG A 193 -20.24 34.22 30.47
C ARG A 193 -20.46 34.45 31.96
N ASN A 194 -21.04 33.49 32.67
CA ASN A 194 -21.33 33.57 34.11
C ASN A 194 -20.06 33.51 34.97
N LYS A 195 -18.93 33.08 34.42
CA LYS A 195 -17.60 33.18 35.06
C LYS A 195 -16.92 34.54 34.83
N SER A 196 -17.62 35.52 34.24
CA SER A 196 -17.14 36.87 33.88
C SER A 196 -16.11 37.45 34.86
N ASP A 197 -16.34 37.38 36.16
CA ASP A 197 -15.52 38.11 37.13
C ASP A 197 -14.10 37.53 37.30
N VAL A 198 -13.85 36.36 36.73
CA VAL A 198 -12.57 35.63 36.81
C VAL A 198 -11.81 35.61 35.47
N ILE A 199 -12.46 35.92 34.34
CA ILE A 199 -11.85 35.78 33.00
C ILE A 199 -11.48 37.12 32.38
N ASP A 200 -10.40 37.13 31.60
CA ASP A 200 -9.89 38.29 30.89
C ASP A 200 -10.86 38.88 29.85
N ALA A 201 -10.62 40.14 29.47
CA ALA A 201 -11.43 40.84 28.48
C ALA A 201 -11.43 40.15 27.10
N VAL A 202 -10.35 39.45 26.75
CA VAL A 202 -10.22 38.69 25.51
C VAL A 202 -11.24 37.55 25.47
N SER A 203 -11.34 36.75 26.54
CA SER A 203 -12.32 35.67 26.64
C SER A 203 -13.76 36.18 26.68
N LYS A 204 -14.02 37.33 27.32
CA LYS A 204 -15.36 37.95 27.30
C LYS A 204 -15.79 38.35 25.89
N ASN A 205 -14.90 39.00 25.14
CA ASN A 205 -15.14 39.36 23.75
C ASN A 205 -15.31 38.11 22.86
N PHE A 206 -14.51 37.07 23.12
CA PHE A 206 -14.63 35.78 22.41
C PHE A 206 -15.96 35.09 22.70
N ALA A 207 -16.43 35.06 23.96
CA ALA A 207 -17.72 34.50 24.35
C ALA A 207 -18.89 35.25 23.71
N ALA A 208 -18.81 36.59 23.58
CA ALA A 208 -19.81 37.38 22.86
C ALA A 208 -19.85 37.04 21.36
N ARG A 209 -18.70 36.76 20.74
CA ARG A 209 -18.63 36.26 19.35
C ARG A 209 -19.24 34.87 19.23
N LEU A 210 -18.91 33.95 20.14
CA LEU A 210 -19.49 32.60 20.17
C LEU A 210 -21.02 32.62 20.30
N GLN A 211 -21.58 33.54 21.09
CA GLN A 211 -23.03 33.74 21.17
C GLN A 211 -23.63 34.15 19.82
N SER A 212 -23.00 35.09 19.11
CA SER A 212 -23.44 35.52 17.77
C SER A 212 -23.33 34.39 16.72
N ASP A 213 -22.30 33.55 16.81
CA ASP A 213 -22.17 32.33 15.99
C ASP A 213 -23.33 31.35 16.25
N ILE A 214 -23.71 31.12 17.52
CA ILE A 214 -24.86 30.27 17.90
C ILE A 214 -26.17 30.79 17.29
N GLU A 215 -26.43 32.09 17.40
CA GLU A 215 -27.65 32.72 16.88
C GLU A 215 -27.71 32.64 15.35
N THR A 216 -26.57 32.83 14.67
CA THR A 216 -26.42 32.66 13.22
C THR A 216 -26.72 31.23 12.79
N LEU A 217 -26.17 30.24 13.50
CA LEU A 217 -26.44 28.83 13.27
C LEU A 217 -27.92 28.49 13.54
N ARG A 218 -28.52 29.01 14.60
CA ARG A 218 -29.94 28.78 14.89
C ARG A 218 -30.84 29.34 13.79
N GLY A 219 -30.54 30.52 13.27
CA GLY A 219 -31.19 31.10 12.10
C GLY A 219 -31.08 30.20 10.87
N ARG A 220 -29.89 29.68 10.57
CA ARG A 220 -29.64 28.73 9.47
C ARG A 220 -30.45 27.43 9.65
N GLN A 221 -30.51 26.86 10.85
CA GLN A 221 -31.29 25.66 11.15
C GLN A 221 -32.80 25.87 10.89
N LEU A 222 -33.33 27.06 11.17
CA LEU A 222 -34.72 27.41 10.90
C LEU A 222 -34.98 27.65 9.41
N ALA A 223 -34.05 28.31 8.70
CA ALA A 223 -34.15 28.52 7.26
C ALA A 223 -34.19 27.20 6.46
N LEU A 224 -33.42 26.19 6.86
CA LEU A 224 -33.44 24.86 6.24
C LEU A 224 -34.78 24.14 6.39
N GLN A 225 -35.46 24.33 7.52
CA GLN A 225 -36.80 23.80 7.76
C GLN A 225 -37.88 24.52 6.92
N GLN A 226 -37.59 25.73 6.45
CA GLN A 226 -38.47 26.50 5.57
C GLN A 226 -38.21 26.20 4.09
N MET A 227 -36.95 26.22 3.63
CA MET A 227 -36.59 26.00 2.21
C MET A 227 -37.04 24.63 1.68
N ARG A 228 -36.93 23.58 2.49
CA ARG A 228 -37.37 22.22 2.10
C ARG A 228 -38.89 22.07 1.93
N ARG A 229 -39.68 23.12 2.20
CA ARG A 229 -41.11 23.17 1.85
C ARG A 229 -41.40 23.74 0.46
N GLY A 230 -40.40 24.15 -0.33
CA GLY A 230 -40.66 24.98 -1.52
C GLY A 230 -39.75 24.83 -2.75
N LEU A 231 -38.90 23.81 -2.87
CA LEU A 231 -37.93 23.71 -3.98
C LEU A 231 -38.11 22.47 -4.88
N THR A 232 -38.62 22.71 -6.08
CA THR A 232 -38.62 21.78 -7.23
C THR A 232 -38.25 22.53 -8.51
N GLY A 233 -37.14 22.15 -9.15
CA GLY A 233 -36.66 22.70 -10.43
C GLY A 233 -35.73 23.93 -10.29
N THR A 234 -34.83 24.23 -11.23
CA THR A 234 -34.32 23.54 -12.45
C THR A 234 -33.09 24.31 -12.94
N GLU A 235 -31.97 23.66 -13.30
CA GLU A 235 -30.83 24.33 -13.99
C GLU A 235 -30.19 23.46 -15.08
N THR A 236 -29.51 24.11 -16.04
CA THR A 236 -28.95 23.54 -17.27
C THR A 236 -27.44 23.81 -17.43
N PRO A 237 -26.68 23.00 -18.21
CA PRO A 237 -25.21 23.06 -18.28
C PRO A 237 -24.63 23.65 -19.59
N VAL A 238 -23.32 23.96 -19.60
CA VAL A 238 -22.52 24.36 -20.79
C VAL A 238 -21.13 23.67 -20.77
N GLU A 239 -20.43 23.65 -21.91
CA GLU A 239 -19.52 22.58 -22.38
C GLU A 239 -18.00 22.94 -22.48
N LYS A 240 -17.17 21.97 -22.90
CA LYS A 240 -15.68 21.96 -22.97
C LYS A 240 -15.12 22.31 -24.36
N VAL A 241 -13.79 22.57 -24.48
CA VAL A 241 -12.98 22.36 -25.72
C VAL A 241 -11.49 22.00 -25.40
N ASP A 242 -10.88 21.11 -26.22
CA ASP A 242 -9.46 20.62 -26.21
C ASP A 242 -8.54 21.19 -27.33
N LYS A 243 -7.21 20.89 -27.33
CA LYS A 243 -6.19 20.74 -28.47
C LYS A 243 -4.75 21.19 -28.08
N VAL A 244 -3.58 20.78 -28.66
CA VAL A 244 -3.13 19.67 -29.56
C VAL A 244 -1.58 19.43 -29.47
N LYS A 245 -1.04 18.41 -30.17
CA LYS A 245 0.37 17.93 -30.24
C LYS A 245 1.38 18.77 -31.08
N LEU A 246 2.70 18.48 -31.00
CA LEU A 246 3.72 18.77 -32.04
C LEU A 246 4.94 17.79 -32.05
N PHE A 247 5.97 18.03 -32.91
CA PHE A 247 6.79 17.06 -33.69
C PHE A 247 8.28 16.82 -33.29
N SER A 248 8.99 15.95 -34.05
CA SER A 248 10.45 15.68 -34.12
C SER A 248 11.20 16.68 -35.09
N ASP A 249 12.42 16.53 -35.66
CA ASP A 249 13.33 15.39 -35.96
C ASP A 249 14.75 15.90 -36.41
N SER A 250 15.87 15.15 -36.26
CA SER A 250 17.11 15.37 -37.09
C SER A 250 18.28 14.35 -36.97
N LYS A 251 19.25 14.40 -37.91
CA LYS A 251 20.29 13.39 -38.25
C LYS A 251 21.76 13.87 -38.30
N GLN A 252 22.68 12.90 -38.11
CA GLN A 252 24.00 12.58 -38.74
C GLN A 252 24.89 13.64 -39.45
N ASN A 253 26.22 13.42 -39.41
CA ASN A 253 27.18 13.95 -40.42
C ASN A 253 28.47 13.08 -40.58
N THR A 254 29.36 13.38 -41.55
CA THR A 254 30.24 12.37 -42.21
C THR A 254 31.75 12.74 -42.40
N ASN A 255 32.59 11.70 -42.36
CA ASN A 255 34.03 11.45 -42.67
C ASN A 255 34.88 12.37 -43.60
N GLN A 256 36.21 12.32 -43.38
CA GLN A 256 37.32 12.34 -44.37
C GLN A 256 38.57 11.62 -43.81
N ALA A 257 39.42 11.00 -44.65
CA ALA A 257 40.61 10.23 -44.22
C ALA A 257 41.80 10.30 -45.22
N ALA A 258 43.03 9.99 -44.77
CA ALA A 258 44.28 10.12 -45.55
C ALA A 258 45.22 8.90 -45.39
N HIS A 259 46.23 8.76 -46.27
CA HIS A 259 47.08 7.57 -46.39
C HIS A 259 48.20 7.44 -45.33
N THR A 260 48.35 6.24 -44.75
CA THR A 260 49.35 5.85 -43.74
C THR A 260 50.23 4.65 -44.18
N SER A 261 51.36 4.40 -43.51
CA SER A 261 52.31 3.31 -43.87
C SER A 261 51.88 1.93 -43.32
N PRO A 262 52.36 0.79 -43.84
CA PRO A 262 51.85 -0.54 -43.47
C PRO A 262 52.00 -0.93 -41.98
N LEU A 263 53.11 -0.56 -41.33
CA LEU A 263 53.27 -0.84 -39.90
C LEU A 263 52.38 0.07 -39.05
N ASP A 264 52.18 1.31 -39.49
CA ASP A 264 51.28 2.26 -38.86
C ASP A 264 49.82 1.85 -39.07
N GLN A 265 49.48 1.23 -40.21
CA GLN A 265 48.16 0.64 -40.47
C GLN A 265 47.84 -0.47 -39.46
N ILE A 266 48.77 -1.38 -39.15
CA ILE A 266 48.53 -2.45 -38.16
C ILE A 266 48.32 -1.85 -36.76
N LYS A 267 49.13 -0.86 -36.36
CA LYS A 267 48.94 -0.18 -35.06
C LYS A 267 47.62 0.59 -35.00
N MET A 268 47.30 1.33 -36.06
CA MET A 268 46.06 2.10 -36.19
C MET A 268 44.83 1.18 -36.17
N GLN A 269 44.89 0.01 -36.80
CA GLN A 269 43.85 -1.03 -36.72
C GLN A 269 43.68 -1.58 -35.30
N GLN A 270 44.77 -1.77 -34.55
CA GLN A 270 44.71 -2.20 -33.16
C GLN A 270 44.15 -1.12 -32.23
N GLU A 271 44.56 0.14 -32.41
CA GLU A 271 44.01 1.29 -31.68
C GLU A 271 42.52 1.49 -32.01
N GLU A 272 42.13 1.40 -33.30
CA GLU A 272 40.73 1.47 -33.74
C GLU A 272 39.88 0.32 -33.18
N HIS A 273 40.43 -0.90 -33.12
CA HIS A 273 39.76 -2.06 -32.53
C HIS A 273 39.54 -1.88 -31.01
N LEU A 274 40.57 -1.43 -30.29
CA LEU A 274 40.50 -1.16 -28.86
C LEU A 274 39.53 0.00 -28.55
N ASP A 275 39.53 1.07 -29.35
CA ASP A 275 38.58 2.18 -29.23
C ASP A 275 37.13 1.73 -29.52
N SER A 276 36.94 0.85 -30.50
CA SER A 276 35.63 0.24 -30.81
C SER A 276 35.15 -0.63 -29.65
N MET A 277 36.02 -1.50 -29.11
CA MET A 277 35.70 -2.29 -27.92
C MET A 277 35.43 -1.43 -26.69
N ALA A 278 36.19 -0.37 -26.45
CA ALA A 278 35.97 0.55 -25.33
C ALA A 278 34.60 1.23 -25.42
N LYS A 279 34.19 1.68 -26.61
CA LYS A 279 32.85 2.22 -26.87
C LYS A 279 31.75 1.18 -26.61
N HIS A 280 31.93 -0.06 -27.10
CA HIS A 280 30.98 -1.14 -26.86
C HIS A 280 30.86 -1.51 -25.37
N LEU A 281 31.97 -1.58 -24.64
CA LEU A 281 31.98 -1.85 -23.19
C LEU A 281 31.35 -0.70 -22.40
N GLN A 282 31.56 0.55 -22.81
CA GLN A 282 30.90 1.71 -22.21
C GLN A 282 29.39 1.68 -22.45
N GLU A 283 28.94 1.34 -23.66
CA GLU A 283 27.50 1.17 -23.95
C GLU A 283 26.90 0.02 -23.13
N LEU A 284 27.56 -1.14 -23.08
CA LEU A 284 27.12 -2.29 -22.29
C LEU A 284 27.04 -1.96 -20.79
N GLY A 285 28.00 -1.19 -20.27
CA GLY A 285 27.97 -0.67 -18.90
C GLY A 285 26.80 0.29 -18.64
N SER A 286 26.47 1.15 -19.62
CA SER A 286 25.29 2.02 -19.55
C SER A 286 23.98 1.24 -19.57
N LEU A 287 23.86 0.24 -20.46
CA LEU A 287 22.71 -0.67 -20.52
C LEU A 287 22.54 -1.46 -19.21
N ALA A 288 23.63 -1.99 -18.65
CA ALA A 288 23.61 -2.67 -17.35
C ALA A 288 23.18 -1.73 -16.22
N GLY A 289 23.64 -0.47 -16.23
CA GLY A 289 23.20 0.57 -15.29
C GLY A 289 21.70 0.88 -15.39
N HIS A 290 21.17 1.03 -16.60
CA HIS A 290 19.74 1.25 -16.84
C HIS A 290 18.88 0.03 -16.44
N LEU A 291 19.34 -1.19 -16.76
CA LEU A 291 18.68 -2.43 -16.33
C LEU A 291 18.63 -2.53 -14.80
N ASN A 292 19.74 -2.26 -14.11
CA ASN A 292 19.79 -2.29 -12.65
C ASN A 292 18.84 -1.25 -12.03
N LEU A 293 18.76 -0.03 -12.59
CA LEU A 293 17.81 0.99 -12.15
C LEU A 293 16.34 0.56 -12.38
N SER A 294 16.03 -0.03 -13.54
CA SER A 294 14.69 -0.53 -13.86
C SER A 294 14.27 -1.66 -12.92
N LEU A 295 15.17 -2.61 -12.65
CA LEU A 295 14.92 -3.73 -11.74
C LEU A 295 14.73 -3.26 -10.29
N ALA A 296 15.51 -2.28 -9.83
CA ALA A 296 15.32 -1.67 -8.50
C ALA A 296 13.93 -1.02 -8.40
N LYS A 297 13.51 -0.26 -9.42
CA LYS A 297 12.16 0.33 -9.48
C LYS A 297 11.07 -0.75 -9.51
N HIS A 298 11.26 -1.85 -10.25
CA HIS A 298 10.28 -2.94 -10.28
C HIS A 298 10.14 -3.64 -8.92
N SER A 299 11.23 -3.79 -8.17
CA SER A 299 11.17 -4.33 -6.81
C SER A 299 10.32 -3.44 -5.90
N GLU A 300 10.56 -2.13 -5.93
CA GLU A 300 9.79 -1.16 -5.14
C GLU A 300 8.30 -1.13 -5.52
N THR A 301 7.96 -1.21 -6.81
CA THR A 301 6.55 -1.27 -7.24
C THR A 301 5.89 -2.60 -6.91
N LEU A 302 6.62 -3.72 -6.90
CA LEU A 302 6.10 -5.02 -6.45
C LEU A 302 5.83 -5.02 -4.94
N ASP A 303 6.75 -4.49 -4.13
CA ASP A 303 6.56 -4.36 -2.67
C ASP A 303 5.33 -3.48 -2.37
N SER A 304 5.17 -2.34 -3.05
CA SER A 304 3.96 -1.48 -2.99
C SER A 304 2.69 -2.24 -3.37
N LEU A 305 2.72 -3.01 -4.46
CA LEU A 305 1.57 -3.75 -4.97
C LEU A 305 1.13 -4.87 -4.02
N ASP A 306 2.07 -5.58 -3.39
CA ASP A 306 1.79 -6.62 -2.40
C ASP A 306 1.15 -6.02 -1.14
N GLU A 307 1.64 -4.87 -0.65
CA GLU A 307 1.02 -4.17 0.49
C GLU A 307 -0.41 -3.68 0.17
N LYS A 308 -0.64 -3.14 -1.04
CA LYS A 308 -1.96 -2.74 -1.53
C LYS A 308 -2.90 -3.93 -1.69
N ASN A 309 -2.43 -5.05 -2.25
CA ASN A 309 -3.21 -6.27 -2.40
C ASN A 309 -3.69 -6.81 -1.04
N ASP A 310 -2.82 -6.80 -0.03
CA ASP A 310 -3.16 -7.23 1.33
C ASP A 310 -4.21 -6.29 2.00
N SER A 311 -4.07 -4.96 1.79
CA SER A 311 -5.09 -3.95 2.18
C SER A 311 -6.43 -4.18 1.48
N MET A 312 -6.42 -4.37 0.16
CA MET A 312 -7.59 -4.63 -0.66
C MET A 312 -8.31 -5.92 -0.25
N LEU A 313 -7.56 -6.99 0.04
CA LEU A 313 -8.12 -8.27 0.50
C LEU A 313 -8.84 -8.11 1.84
N PHE A 314 -8.23 -7.39 2.80
CA PHE A 314 -8.88 -7.06 4.07
C PHE A 314 -10.14 -6.21 3.86
N LYS A 315 -10.06 -5.14 3.06
CA LYS A 315 -11.18 -4.26 2.74
C LYS A 315 -12.32 -5.01 2.04
N THR A 316 -12.00 -5.91 1.11
CA THR A 316 -12.96 -6.78 0.42
C THR A 316 -13.65 -7.73 1.39
N LYS A 317 -12.91 -8.47 2.24
CA LYS A 317 -13.50 -9.31 3.30
C LYS A 317 -14.48 -8.50 4.14
N MET A 318 -14.10 -7.29 4.59
CA MET A 318 -14.97 -6.42 5.38
C MET A 318 -16.23 -5.96 4.61
N VAL A 319 -16.11 -5.51 3.36
CA VAL A 319 -17.23 -5.08 2.51
C VAL A 319 -18.22 -6.23 2.34
N THR A 320 -17.73 -7.44 2.02
CA THR A 320 -18.55 -8.66 1.93
C THR A 320 -19.25 -8.96 3.25
N ARG A 321 -18.54 -8.98 4.39
CA ARG A 321 -19.14 -9.17 5.73
C ARG A 321 -20.26 -8.13 6.02
N ARG A 322 -20.08 -6.86 5.62
CA ARG A 322 -21.10 -5.81 5.80
C ARG A 322 -22.32 -6.03 4.89
N ALA A 323 -22.11 -6.38 3.63
CA ALA A 323 -23.19 -6.73 2.70
C ALA A 323 -23.98 -7.96 3.19
N ASP A 324 -23.29 -9.02 3.60
CA ASP A 324 -23.89 -10.24 4.17
C ASP A 324 -24.81 -9.94 5.36
N ARG A 325 -24.39 -9.07 6.29
CA ARG A 325 -25.21 -8.66 7.45
C ARG A 325 -26.46 -7.88 7.05
N LEU A 326 -26.42 -7.11 5.97
CA LEU A 326 -27.57 -6.37 5.45
C LEU A 326 -28.57 -7.33 4.77
N ILE A 327 -28.06 -8.31 4.02
CA ILE A 327 -28.87 -9.37 3.41
C ILE A 327 -29.50 -10.24 4.50
N GLN A 328 -28.73 -10.74 5.47
CA GLN A 328 -29.23 -11.55 6.59
C GLN A 328 -30.26 -10.81 7.46
N LYS A 329 -30.17 -9.48 7.61
CA LYS A 329 -31.21 -8.70 8.33
C LYS A 329 -32.57 -8.71 7.59
N LYS A 330 -32.57 -8.91 6.27
CA LYS A 330 -33.79 -9.00 5.44
C LYS A 330 -34.23 -10.45 5.18
N ALA A 331 -33.38 -11.44 5.45
CA ALA A 331 -33.72 -12.84 5.32
C ALA A 331 -34.76 -13.26 6.38
N TRP A 332 -35.80 -13.97 5.95
CA TRP A 332 -36.86 -14.46 6.85
C TRP A 332 -36.38 -15.59 7.76
N VAL A 333 -35.40 -16.37 7.31
CA VAL A 333 -34.76 -17.42 8.09
C VAL A 333 -33.36 -16.93 8.48
N GLN A 334 -33.11 -16.80 9.78
CA GLN A 334 -31.77 -16.55 10.27
C GLN A 334 -30.93 -17.82 10.20
N GLU A 335 -29.76 -17.70 9.58
CA GLU A 335 -28.80 -18.79 9.47
C GLU A 335 -28.26 -19.18 10.84
N LYS A 336 -28.53 -20.43 11.25
CA LYS A 336 -28.14 -20.95 12.56
C LYS A 336 -26.62 -21.15 12.59
N ALA A 337 -25.99 -20.71 13.68
CA ALA A 337 -24.58 -20.99 13.89
C ALA A 337 -24.36 -22.48 14.20
N GLU A 338 -23.35 -23.08 13.56
CA GLU A 338 -22.96 -24.47 13.75
C GLU A 338 -21.83 -24.55 14.77
N PHE A 339 -21.89 -25.54 15.66
CA PHE A 339 -20.80 -25.79 16.61
C PHE A 339 -19.67 -26.52 15.90
N VAL A 340 -18.44 -26.00 16.02
CA VAL A 340 -17.24 -26.58 15.38
C VAL A 340 -16.46 -27.43 16.37
N MET A 341 -16.03 -26.83 17.49
CA MET A 341 -15.23 -27.51 18.51
C MET A 341 -15.25 -26.73 19.83
N THR A 342 -14.83 -27.39 20.91
CA THR A 342 -14.36 -26.70 22.11
C THR A 342 -12.84 -26.57 22.02
N ALA A 343 -12.30 -25.38 22.26
CA ALA A 343 -10.88 -25.08 22.07
C ALA A 343 -10.36 -24.10 23.13
N TRP A 344 -9.04 -24.13 23.35
CA TRP A 344 -8.32 -23.05 24.02
C TRP A 344 -7.54 -22.23 22.98
N ILE A 345 -7.29 -20.96 23.30
CA ILE A 345 -6.62 -20.00 22.43
C ILE A 345 -5.35 -19.51 23.14
N GLN A 346 -4.19 -19.77 22.57
CA GLN A 346 -2.88 -19.45 23.14
C GLN A 346 -2.16 -18.41 22.29
N HIS A 347 -1.61 -17.40 22.95
CA HIS A 347 -0.70 -16.42 22.38
C HIS A 347 0.68 -17.08 22.21
N GLN A 348 1.17 -17.21 20.97
CA GLN A 348 2.34 -18.06 20.70
C GLN A 348 3.61 -17.60 21.42
N SER A 349 3.95 -16.31 21.35
CA SER A 349 5.25 -15.82 21.85
C SER A 349 5.36 -15.76 23.37
N SER A 350 4.24 -15.66 24.10
CA SER A 350 4.24 -15.68 25.58
C SER A 350 3.73 -16.98 26.20
N GLY A 351 3.20 -17.91 25.39
CA GLY A 351 2.59 -19.15 25.85
C GLY A 351 1.32 -18.99 26.69
N LYS A 352 0.83 -17.77 26.92
CA LYS A 352 -0.36 -17.49 27.74
C LYS A 352 -1.65 -17.74 26.97
N TYR A 353 -2.70 -18.11 27.70
CA TYR A 353 -4.03 -18.38 27.16
C TYR A 353 -4.94 -17.17 27.25
N LEU A 354 -5.75 -16.92 26.23
CA LEU A 354 -6.86 -15.97 26.30
C LEU A 354 -7.88 -16.49 27.32
N SER A 355 -8.25 -15.65 28.29
CA SER A 355 -9.11 -16.03 29.43
C SER A 355 -10.06 -14.91 29.80
N VAL A 356 -11.23 -15.27 30.35
CA VAL A 356 -12.05 -14.30 31.12
C VAL A 356 -11.34 -13.97 32.43
N ALA A 357 -11.26 -12.69 32.79
CA ALA A 357 -10.51 -12.21 33.96
C ALA A 357 -11.13 -12.70 35.28
N PRO A 358 -10.34 -13.15 36.27
CA PRO A 358 -10.84 -13.73 37.51
C PRO A 358 -11.68 -12.75 38.35
N ASN A 359 -11.30 -11.47 38.34
CA ASN A 359 -11.93 -10.42 39.13
C ASN A 359 -13.07 -9.70 38.39
N ASN A 360 -13.24 -9.99 37.09
CA ASN A 360 -14.25 -9.35 36.26
C ASN A 360 -14.65 -10.28 35.12
N ASP A 361 -15.78 -10.96 35.30
CA ASP A 361 -16.32 -11.95 34.36
C ASP A 361 -16.76 -11.37 32.99
N SER A 362 -16.51 -10.07 32.74
CA SER A 362 -16.73 -9.37 31.47
C SER A 362 -15.46 -9.10 30.63
N THR A 363 -14.26 -9.07 31.21
CA THR A 363 -13.03 -8.65 30.51
C THR A 363 -12.21 -9.86 30.06
N LEU A 364 -11.61 -9.80 28.87
CA LEU A 364 -10.64 -10.79 28.42
C LEU A 364 -9.21 -10.35 28.74
N VAL A 365 -8.38 -11.29 29.21
CA VAL A 365 -6.98 -11.12 29.62
C VAL A 365 -6.15 -12.34 29.26
N LEU A 366 -4.82 -12.24 29.31
CA LEU A 366 -3.90 -13.36 29.16
C LEU A 366 -3.56 -14.04 30.50
N SER A 367 -3.93 -15.31 30.64
CA SER A 367 -3.64 -16.19 31.79
C SER A 367 -2.45 -17.11 31.50
N SER A 368 -1.55 -17.30 32.46
CA SER A 368 -0.52 -18.36 32.41
C SER A 368 -1.05 -19.75 32.81
N VAL A 369 -2.24 -19.82 33.41
CA VAL A 369 -2.85 -21.07 33.89
C VAL A 369 -4.05 -21.41 33.01
N LEU A 370 -4.01 -22.58 32.38
CA LEU A 370 -5.13 -23.14 31.62
C LEU A 370 -6.22 -23.63 32.60
N ASN A 371 -7.42 -23.06 32.49
CA ASN A 371 -8.59 -23.41 33.32
C ASN A 371 -9.88 -23.20 32.51
N GLU A 372 -11.06 -23.44 33.10
CA GLU A 372 -12.35 -23.30 32.39
C GLU A 372 -12.64 -21.88 31.84
N ARG A 373 -12.02 -20.84 32.40
CA ARG A 373 -12.11 -19.46 31.89
C ARG A 373 -11.30 -19.25 30.59
N CYS A 374 -10.39 -20.16 30.26
CA CYS A 374 -9.57 -20.16 29.05
C CYS A 374 -10.17 -20.97 27.89
N ILE A 375 -11.30 -21.66 28.11
CA ILE A 375 -11.90 -22.59 27.16
C ILE A 375 -13.11 -21.95 26.48
N PHE A 376 -13.17 -22.04 25.16
CA PHE A 376 -14.22 -21.46 24.32
C PHE A 376 -14.84 -22.53 23.41
N GLY A 377 -16.16 -22.54 23.33
CA GLY A 377 -16.88 -23.15 22.22
C GLY A 377 -16.72 -22.27 20.98
N VAL A 378 -16.17 -22.84 19.91
CA VAL A 378 -16.02 -22.22 18.60
C VAL A 378 -17.24 -22.58 17.77
N TRP A 379 -17.96 -21.56 17.32
CA TRP A 379 -19.11 -21.69 16.43
C TRP A 379 -18.82 -20.99 15.11
N LYS A 380 -19.47 -21.43 14.03
CA LYS A 380 -19.31 -20.87 12.68
C LYS A 380 -20.66 -20.47 12.10
N ARG A 381 -20.70 -19.34 11.40
CA ARG A 381 -21.84 -18.85 10.61
C ARG A 381 -21.29 -18.25 9.33
N LYS A 382 -21.53 -18.87 8.17
CA LYS A 382 -20.80 -18.60 6.92
C LYS A 382 -19.27 -18.64 7.12
N SER A 383 -18.60 -17.51 6.86
CA SER A 383 -17.16 -17.29 6.96
C SER A 383 -16.72 -16.73 8.32
N VAL A 384 -17.64 -16.31 9.20
CA VAL A 384 -17.31 -15.75 10.52
C VAL A 384 -17.47 -16.78 11.63
N TYR A 385 -16.62 -16.63 12.65
CA TYR A 385 -16.62 -17.45 13.85
C TYR A 385 -17.17 -16.68 15.05
N GLY A 386 -17.73 -17.40 16.00
CA GLY A 386 -18.16 -16.89 17.31
C GLY A 386 -17.51 -17.70 18.41
N LEU A 387 -16.98 -17.01 19.42
CA LEU A 387 -16.26 -17.61 20.55
C LEU A 387 -17.10 -17.50 21.81
N GLN A 388 -17.70 -18.60 22.29
CA GLN A 388 -18.49 -18.63 23.51
C GLN A 388 -17.66 -19.22 24.66
N ASN A 389 -17.40 -18.46 25.71
CA ASN A 389 -16.62 -18.93 26.85
C ASN A 389 -17.38 -20.02 27.64
N GLN A 390 -16.69 -21.09 28.04
CA GLN A 390 -17.32 -22.24 28.69
C GLN A 390 -17.72 -21.94 30.15
N TYR A 391 -16.96 -21.11 30.86
CA TYR A 391 -17.22 -20.75 32.25
C TYR A 391 -18.45 -19.84 32.39
N ASN A 392 -18.46 -18.65 31.76
CA ASN A 392 -19.57 -17.69 31.94
C ASN A 392 -20.72 -17.86 30.91
N ARG A 393 -20.57 -18.74 29.92
CA ARG A 393 -21.50 -19.00 28.79
C ARG A 393 -21.80 -17.78 27.91
N ARG A 394 -20.98 -16.72 28.00
CA ARG A 394 -21.10 -15.50 27.18
C ARG A 394 -20.22 -15.56 25.95
N TRP A 395 -20.56 -14.74 24.97
CA TRP A 395 -19.82 -14.60 23.73
C TRP A 395 -18.76 -13.50 23.85
N ALA A 396 -17.54 -13.82 23.41
CA ALA A 396 -16.42 -12.89 23.29
C ALA A 396 -16.59 -11.99 22.07
N GLY A 397 -16.32 -10.71 22.24
CA GLY A 397 -16.66 -9.69 21.26
C GLY A 397 -16.31 -8.26 21.69
N GLN A 398 -16.84 -7.28 20.97
CA GLN A 398 -16.57 -5.87 21.15
C GLN A 398 -17.72 -5.13 21.88
N SER A 399 -17.39 -4.31 22.88
CA SER A 399 -18.33 -3.43 23.56
C SER A 399 -18.78 -2.26 22.66
N LEU A 400 -19.77 -1.47 23.09
CA LEU A 400 -20.17 -0.26 22.36
C LEU A 400 -19.00 0.75 22.20
N LEU A 401 -18.10 0.78 23.18
CA LEU A 401 -16.93 1.67 23.24
C LEU A 401 -15.67 1.07 22.60
N GLY A 402 -15.79 -0.03 21.86
CA GLY A 402 -14.67 -0.64 21.15
C GLY A 402 -13.80 -1.60 21.99
N GLN A 403 -14.02 -1.70 23.30
CA GLN A 403 -13.25 -2.57 24.20
C GLN A 403 -13.56 -4.06 23.96
N LEU A 404 -12.56 -4.92 24.13
CA LEU A 404 -12.75 -6.37 24.07
C LEU A 404 -13.40 -6.90 25.36
N THR A 405 -14.50 -7.63 25.22
CA THR A 405 -15.31 -8.13 26.35
C THR A 405 -15.91 -9.51 26.06
N CYS A 406 -16.39 -10.20 27.10
CA CYS A 406 -17.06 -11.49 27.00
C CYS A 406 -18.37 -11.47 27.80
N THR A 407 -19.35 -10.68 27.33
CA THR A 407 -20.60 -10.39 28.06
C THR A 407 -21.88 -10.75 27.30
N ALA A 408 -21.81 -10.89 25.98
CA ALA A 408 -22.99 -11.03 25.13
C ALA A 408 -23.70 -12.38 25.37
N ASN A 409 -25.03 -12.35 25.34
CA ASN A 409 -25.88 -13.55 25.51
C ASN A 409 -26.03 -14.37 24.22
N SER A 410 -25.75 -13.78 23.06
CA SER A 410 -25.96 -14.40 21.75
C SER A 410 -24.84 -14.05 20.78
N PHE A 411 -24.66 -14.90 19.77
CA PHE A 411 -23.74 -14.66 18.66
C PHE A 411 -24.32 -13.61 17.70
N GLY A 412 -24.19 -12.35 18.08
CA GLY A 412 -24.71 -11.20 17.36
C GLY A 412 -23.75 -10.66 16.30
N ARG A 413 -23.67 -9.32 16.22
CA ARG A 413 -22.86 -8.55 15.26
C ARG A 413 -21.53 -8.07 15.82
N ARG A 414 -21.34 -8.15 17.14
CA ARG A 414 -20.12 -7.72 17.83
C ARG A 414 -19.34 -8.89 18.41
N GLU A 415 -19.77 -10.10 18.10
CA GLU A 415 -19.25 -11.37 18.58
C GLU A 415 -18.68 -12.18 17.41
N GLU A 416 -18.49 -11.52 16.26
CA GLU A 416 -17.97 -12.07 15.00
C GLU A 416 -16.45 -11.89 14.92
N TRP A 417 -15.78 -13.01 14.69
CA TRP A 417 -14.34 -13.17 14.56
C TRP A 417 -14.02 -13.72 13.16
N ASP A 418 -12.83 -13.38 12.67
CA ASP A 418 -12.24 -13.93 11.46
C ASP A 418 -10.80 -14.37 11.76
N MET A 419 -10.28 -15.30 10.96
CA MET A 419 -8.99 -15.95 11.13
C MET A 419 -8.34 -16.06 9.76
N ASP A 420 -7.16 -15.49 9.57
CA ASP A 420 -6.53 -15.49 8.25
C ASP A 420 -5.97 -16.86 7.86
N ASP A 421 -5.26 -17.53 8.77
CA ASP A 421 -4.44 -18.73 8.48
C ASP A 421 -4.91 -19.98 9.25
N GLY A 422 -6.23 -20.17 9.35
CA GLY A 422 -6.84 -21.34 10.02
C GLY A 422 -6.70 -21.29 11.55
N PHE A 423 -6.40 -22.43 12.18
CA PHE A 423 -6.39 -22.54 13.66
C PHE A 423 -4.99 -22.59 14.29
N SER A 424 -3.96 -23.06 13.56
CA SER A 424 -2.65 -23.35 14.17
C SER A 424 -1.71 -22.14 14.29
N ASP A 425 -1.76 -21.20 13.33
CA ASP A 425 -0.86 -20.04 13.28
C ASP A 425 -1.56 -18.80 12.70
N THR A 426 -2.60 -18.30 13.39
CA THR A 426 -3.48 -17.27 12.84
C THR A 426 -3.38 -15.93 13.56
N THR A 427 -3.52 -14.84 12.80
CA THR A 427 -3.98 -13.55 13.30
C THR A 427 -5.47 -13.63 13.61
N LEU A 428 -5.88 -13.11 14.77
CA LEU A 428 -7.30 -13.03 15.15
C LEU A 428 -7.83 -11.64 14.81
N VAL A 429 -8.87 -11.57 13.98
CA VAL A 429 -9.56 -10.33 13.61
C VAL A 429 -10.91 -10.29 14.29
N VAL A 430 -11.14 -9.26 15.11
CA VAL A 430 -12.48 -8.97 15.64
C VAL A 430 -13.26 -8.25 14.55
N ALA A 431 -14.05 -8.99 13.76
CA ALA A 431 -14.79 -8.48 12.61
C ALA A 431 -15.99 -7.57 12.97
N SER A 432 -16.15 -7.24 14.25
CA SER A 432 -17.33 -6.64 14.88
C SER A 432 -17.86 -5.36 14.22
N ALA A 433 -19.19 -5.28 14.10
CA ALA A 433 -19.89 -4.24 13.34
C ALA A 433 -20.23 -2.97 14.15
N GLY A 434 -19.53 -2.67 15.25
CA GLY A 434 -19.91 -1.60 16.19
C GLY A 434 -19.93 -0.21 15.54
N TRP A 435 -18.74 0.35 15.31
CA TRP A 435 -18.52 1.66 14.66
C TRP A 435 -17.37 1.64 13.64
N GLY A 436 -16.49 0.63 13.73
CA GLY A 436 -15.23 0.51 12.98
C GLY A 436 -15.24 -0.55 11.88
N HIS A 437 -14.04 -0.84 11.36
CA HIS A 437 -13.77 -1.75 10.25
C HIS A 437 -13.63 -3.22 10.69
N GLY A 438 -13.96 -3.51 11.96
CA GLY A 438 -13.26 -4.54 12.72
C GLY A 438 -11.83 -4.09 13.06
N GLY A 439 -11.04 -4.99 13.63
CA GLY A 439 -9.62 -4.75 13.86
C GLY A 439 -8.87 -6.00 14.30
N TYR A 440 -7.56 -6.00 14.14
CA TYR A 440 -6.71 -7.10 14.64
C TYR A 440 -6.65 -7.09 16.17
N LEU A 441 -6.56 -8.29 16.76
CA LEU A 441 -6.36 -8.46 18.20
C LEU A 441 -4.89 -8.18 18.55
N LEU A 442 -4.62 -7.02 19.14
CA LEU A 442 -3.29 -6.59 19.59
C LEU A 442 -3.15 -6.79 21.11
N LEU A 443 -1.95 -6.58 21.64
CA LEU A 443 -1.68 -6.44 23.07
C LEU A 443 -1.33 -4.98 23.38
N ASP A 444 -1.74 -4.48 24.55
CA ASP A 444 -1.33 -3.14 25.01
C ASP A 444 0.15 -3.17 25.45
N ASP A 445 1.00 -2.33 24.85
CA ASP A 445 2.41 -2.18 25.22
C ASP A 445 2.61 -1.84 26.70
N LYS A 446 1.65 -1.12 27.31
CA LYS A 446 1.68 -0.76 28.73
C LYS A 446 1.20 -1.88 29.65
N ASN A 447 0.35 -2.77 29.13
CA ASN A 447 -0.20 -3.89 29.85
C ASN A 447 -0.30 -5.12 28.93
N PRO A 448 0.79 -5.90 28.77
CA PRO A 448 0.83 -7.05 27.86
C PRO A 448 -0.04 -8.24 28.33
N THR A 449 -0.85 -8.07 29.39
CA THR A 449 -1.90 -9.02 29.77
C THR A 449 -3.29 -8.63 29.28
N LEU A 450 -3.46 -7.39 28.80
CA LEU A 450 -4.74 -6.87 28.31
C LEU A 450 -4.74 -6.84 26.77
N PRO A 451 -5.45 -7.78 26.11
CA PRO A 451 -5.70 -7.69 24.68
C PRO A 451 -6.61 -6.51 24.33
N ILE A 452 -6.24 -5.79 23.28
CA ILE A 452 -6.97 -4.64 22.74
C ILE A 452 -7.32 -4.90 21.26
N ILE A 453 -8.32 -4.17 20.75
CA ILE A 453 -8.67 -4.23 19.33
C ILE A 453 -7.98 -3.05 18.65
N GLY A 454 -7.03 -3.36 17.77
CA GLY A 454 -6.32 -2.37 16.95
C GLY A 454 -7.17 -1.88 15.78
N GLY A 455 -6.52 -1.27 14.80
CA GLY A 455 -7.15 -0.98 13.51
C GLY A 455 -7.23 -2.21 12.60
N GLY A 456 -7.67 -1.97 11.37
CA GLY A 456 -7.67 -2.94 10.28
C GLY A 456 -6.60 -2.63 9.22
N THR A 457 -5.52 -1.93 9.59
CA THR A 457 -4.45 -1.57 8.64
C THR A 457 -3.44 -2.69 8.49
N LEU A 458 -2.59 -2.61 7.45
CA LEU A 458 -1.47 -3.53 7.29
C LEU A 458 -0.44 -3.39 8.43
N GLU A 459 -0.26 -2.20 8.99
CA GLU A 459 0.56 -2.02 10.19
C GLU A 459 -0.01 -2.76 11.39
N ASP A 460 -1.34 -2.72 11.59
CA ASP A 460 -2.00 -3.48 12.65
C ASP A 460 -1.81 -4.99 12.41
N LYS A 461 -1.93 -5.46 11.16
CA LYS A 461 -1.67 -6.87 10.78
C LYS A 461 -0.23 -7.28 11.11
N LYS A 462 0.77 -6.46 10.77
CA LYS A 462 2.20 -6.69 11.06
C LYS A 462 2.52 -6.68 12.55
N LYS A 463 1.79 -5.86 13.35
CA LYS A 463 1.89 -5.79 14.82
C LYS A 463 1.05 -6.88 15.52
N ALA A 464 0.10 -7.50 14.83
CA ALA A 464 -0.80 -8.48 15.41
C ALA A 464 -0.05 -9.77 15.76
N PRO A 465 -0.06 -10.19 17.03
CA PRO A 465 0.56 -11.45 17.41
C PRO A 465 -0.14 -12.64 16.76
N LYS A 466 0.63 -13.70 16.55
CA LYS A 466 0.13 -15.00 16.13
C LYS A 466 -0.47 -15.78 17.29
N TRP A 467 -1.60 -16.43 17.02
CA TRP A 467 -2.37 -17.22 17.97
C TRP A 467 -2.49 -18.67 17.49
N THR A 468 -2.47 -19.59 18.44
CA THR A 468 -2.72 -21.01 18.19
C THR A 468 -3.98 -21.43 18.95
N MET A 469 -4.94 -21.97 18.21
CA MET A 469 -6.19 -22.53 18.72
C MET A 469 -6.14 -24.04 18.58
N LYS A 470 -6.28 -24.77 19.68
CA LYS A 470 -6.32 -26.25 19.66
C LYS A 470 -7.56 -26.77 20.36
N ALA A 471 -8.07 -27.90 19.88
CA ALA A 471 -9.19 -28.59 20.49
C ALA A 471 -8.88 -28.91 21.97
N PHE A 472 -9.89 -28.73 22.82
CA PHE A 472 -9.85 -29.11 24.22
C PHE A 472 -10.58 -30.44 24.38
N GLU A 473 -9.81 -31.51 24.57
CA GLU A 473 -10.34 -32.82 24.92
C GLU A 473 -10.55 -32.91 26.42
N LYS A 474 -11.80 -33.09 26.85
CA LYS A 474 -12.11 -33.35 28.26
C LYS A 474 -11.74 -34.80 28.59
N LYS A 475 -10.61 -34.97 29.27
CA LYS A 475 -10.19 -36.23 29.90
C LYS A 475 -11.10 -36.62 31.07
#